data_AF-A0A968XVY9-F1
#
_entry.id   AF-A0A968XVY9-F1
#
_cell.length_a   1.000
_cell.length_b   1.000
_cell.length_c   1.000
_cell.angle_alpha   90.00
_cell.angle_beta   90.00
_cell.angle_gamma   90.00
#
_symmetry.space_group_name_H-M   'P 1'
#
loop_
_entity.id
_entity.type
_entity.pdbx_description
1 polymer ?
#
loop_
_entity_poly.entity_id
_entity_poly.type
_entity_poly.pdbx_seq_one_letter_code
_entity_poly.pdbx_strand_id
1 'polypeptide(L)'
;MVRSLIAIFAGYLLMALGLVGLFALVSGETSVTPGFLAIASLCNLALATASGYVTALLAHEAPMIHGLALVGLASGMWIVSAAATGQEPLVFQWVNLAMTALGVLTGAYWRAWQQQAIAKG
;
A
#
# COMPACT_ATOMS: atom_id res chain seq x y z
N MET A 1 17.51 9.15 10.17
CA MET A 1 16.14 9.71 10.19
C MET A 1 15.66 10.16 8.81
N VAL A 2 16.39 11.02 8.09
CA VAL A 2 15.98 11.49 6.75
C VAL A 2 15.72 10.34 5.75
N ARG A 3 16.61 9.35 5.67
CA ARG A 3 16.44 8.17 4.79
C ARG A 3 15.17 7.36 5.10
N SER A 4 14.84 7.22 6.38
CA SER A 4 13.65 6.50 6.85
C SER A 4 12.36 7.19 6.38
N LEU A 5 12.32 8.53 6.50
CA LEU A 5 11.21 9.32 5.98
C LEU A 5 11.10 9.20 4.46
N ILE A 6 12.23 9.32 3.74
CA ILE A 6 12.25 9.17 2.27
C ILE A 6 11.72 7.79 1.86
N ALA A 7 12.10 6.72 2.56
CA ALA A 7 11.63 5.37 2.27
C ALA A 7 10.11 5.24 2.41
N ILE A 8 9.54 5.76 3.51
CA ILE A 8 8.09 5.73 3.77
C ILE A 8 7.35 6.57 2.72
N PHE A 9 7.84 7.78 2.42
CA PHE A 9 7.23 8.65 1.40
C PHE A 9 7.30 8.04 0.00
N ALA A 10 8.41 7.40 -0.37
CA ALA A 10 8.55 6.74 -1.66
C ALA A 10 7.57 5.56 -1.81
N GLY A 11 7.44 4.73 -0.77
CA GLY A 11 6.44 3.66 -0.75
C GLY A 11 5.02 4.19 -0.85
N TYR A 12 4.70 5.23 -0.08
CA TYR A 12 3.38 5.86 -0.13
C TYR A 12 3.07 6.45 -1.51
N LEU A 13 4.03 7.16 -2.13
CA LEU A 13 3.87 7.72 -3.47
C LEU A 13 3.64 6.63 -4.51
N LEU A 14 4.38 5.52 -4.46
CA LEU A 14 4.17 4.40 -5.38
C LEU A 14 2.74 3.84 -5.28
N MET A 15 2.25 3.65 -4.05
CA MET A 15 0.90 3.16 -3.80
C MET A 15 -0.16 4.17 -4.28
N ALA A 16 -0.01 5.44 -3.90
CA ALA A 16 -0.96 6.50 -4.24
C ALA A 16 -1.04 6.74 -5.75
N LEU A 17 0.10 6.89 -6.43
CA LEU A 17 0.14 7.09 -7.89
C LEU A 17 -0.37 5.86 -8.64
N GLY A 18 -0.08 4.65 -8.14
CA GLY A 18 -0.60 3.42 -8.72
C GLY A 18 -2.12 3.34 -8.64
N LEU A 19 -2.72 3.69 -7.49
CA LEU A 19 -4.16 3.73 -7.32
C LEU A 19 -4.81 4.82 -8.17
N VAL A 20 -4.26 6.04 -8.17
CA VAL A 20 -4.76 7.13 -9.01
C VAL A 20 -4.69 6.74 -10.48
N GLY A 21 -3.59 6.14 -10.94
CA GLY A 21 -3.43 5.67 -12.31
C GLY A 21 -4.46 4.60 -12.68
N LEU A 22 -4.70 3.64 -11.79
CA LEU A 22 -5.69 2.58 -11.98
C LEU A 22 -7.11 3.14 -12.18
N PHE A 23 -7.53 4.09 -11.35
CA PHE A 23 -8.84 4.71 -11.46
C PHE A 23 -8.92 5.73 -12.61
N ALA A 24 -7.82 6.40 -12.96
CA ALA A 24 -7.77 7.30 -14.11
C ALA A 24 -8.06 6.56 -15.42
N LEU A 25 -7.59 5.30 -15.56
CA LEU A 25 -7.86 4.47 -16.73
C LEU A 25 -9.34 4.11 -16.91
N VAL A 26 -10.16 4.22 -15.85
CA VAL A 26 -11.57 3.82 -15.84
C VAL A 26 -12.53 5.01 -15.66
N SER A 27 -11.99 6.21 -15.45
CA SER A 27 -12.74 7.45 -15.23
C SER A 27 -13.70 7.88 -16.36
N GLY A 28 -13.71 7.17 -17.50
CA GLY A 28 -14.65 7.37 -18.60
C GLY A 28 -15.87 6.43 -18.63
N GLU A 29 -15.91 5.37 -17.83
CA GLU A 29 -17.03 4.42 -17.80
C GLU A 29 -18.03 4.76 -16.70
N THR A 30 -19.31 4.94 -17.08
CA THR A 30 -20.38 5.36 -16.16
C THR A 30 -20.86 4.26 -15.20
N SER A 31 -20.35 3.04 -15.31
CA SER A 31 -20.75 1.91 -14.47
C SER A 31 -19.53 1.13 -13.96
N VAL A 32 -19.22 1.32 -12.68
CA VAL A 32 -18.28 0.47 -11.94
C VAL A 32 -18.85 -0.95 -11.91
N THR A 33 -18.30 -1.85 -12.72
CA THR A 33 -18.73 -3.26 -12.76
C THR A 33 -18.10 -4.07 -11.62
N PRO A 34 -18.74 -5.16 -11.16
CA PRO A 34 -18.14 -6.06 -10.17
C PRO A 34 -16.79 -6.64 -10.63
N GLY A 35 -16.63 -6.89 -11.93
CA GLY A 35 -15.36 -7.36 -12.51
C GLY A 35 -14.24 -6.32 -12.39
N PHE A 36 -14.56 -5.04 -12.64
CA PHE A 36 -13.60 -3.96 -12.42
C PHE A 36 -13.20 -3.85 -10.95
N LEU A 37 -14.13 -3.94 -10.00
CA LEU A 37 -13.82 -3.92 -8.56
C LEU A 37 -12.89 -5.07 -8.16
N ALA A 38 -13.11 -6.27 -8.70
CA ALA A 38 -12.24 -7.42 -8.44
C ALA A 38 -10.81 -7.19 -8.95
N ILE A 39 -10.67 -6.70 -10.20
CA ILE A 39 -9.37 -6.36 -10.78
C ILE A 39 -8.70 -5.24 -9.98
N ALA A 40 -9.46 -4.20 -9.64
CA ALA A 40 -8.94 -3.07 -8.89
C ALA A 40 -8.44 -3.48 -7.50
N SER A 41 -9.12 -4.42 -6.85
CA SER A 41 -8.70 -4.97 -5.55
C SER A 41 -7.40 -5.77 -5.68
N LEU A 42 -7.25 -6.58 -6.73
CA LEU A 42 -6.00 -7.31 -7.01
C LEU A 42 -4.84 -6.36 -7.31
N CYS A 43 -5.08 -5.34 -8.13
CA CYS A 43 -4.10 -4.29 -8.42
C CYS A 43 -3.71 -3.52 -7.16
N ASN A 44 -4.68 -3.19 -6.29
CA ASN A 44 -4.41 -2.55 -5.01
C ASN A 44 -3.49 -3.43 -4.14
N LEU A 45 -3.78 -4.73 -4.01
CA LEU A 45 -2.93 -5.65 -3.26
C LEU A 45 -1.50 -5.73 -3.83
N ALA A 46 -1.37 -5.81 -5.15
CA ALA A 46 -0.07 -5.86 -5.82
C ALA A 46 0.73 -4.55 -5.59
N LEU A 47 0.07 -3.39 -5.71
CA LEU A 47 0.68 -2.09 -5.46
C LEU A 47 1.07 -1.90 -3.99
N ALA A 48 0.22 -2.32 -3.06
CA ALA A 48 0.52 -2.32 -1.63
C ALA A 48 1.75 -3.21 -1.32
N THR A 49 1.83 -4.37 -1.95
CA THR A 49 2.99 -5.28 -1.83
C THR A 49 4.26 -4.65 -2.38
N ALA A 50 4.20 -4.06 -3.58
CA ALA A 50 5.34 -3.37 -4.17
C ALA A 50 5.79 -2.16 -3.32
N SER A 51 4.85 -1.40 -2.79
CA SER A 51 5.07 -0.27 -1.90
C SER A 51 5.79 -0.67 -0.61
N GLY A 52 5.32 -1.73 0.06
CA GLY A 52 5.97 -2.29 1.24
C GLY A 52 7.39 -2.79 0.95
N TYR A 53 7.57 -3.46 -0.19
CA TYR A 53 8.88 -3.94 -0.64
C TYR A 53 9.85 -2.78 -0.88
N VAL A 54 9.44 -1.75 -1.62
CA VAL A 54 10.26 -0.56 -1.90
C VAL A 54 10.61 0.21 -0.63
N THR A 55 9.65 0.35 0.28
CA THR A 55 9.88 0.98 1.59
C THR A 55 10.96 0.23 2.37
N ALA A 56 10.83 -1.09 2.47
CA ALA A 56 11.82 -1.94 3.13
C ALA A 56 13.18 -1.93 2.42
N LEU A 57 13.19 -1.84 1.09
CA LEU A 57 14.39 -1.78 0.27
C LEU A 57 15.20 -0.51 0.58
N LEU A 58 14.53 0.64 0.64
CA LEU A 58 15.15 1.94 0.87
C LEU A 58 15.49 2.20 2.35
N ALA A 59 14.73 1.62 3.27
CA ALA A 59 14.99 1.76 4.70
C ALA A 59 16.32 1.11 5.11
N HIS A 60 16.67 -0.01 4.47
CA HIS A 60 17.78 -0.93 4.78
C HIS A 60 17.73 -1.57 6.17
N GLU A 61 17.52 -0.78 7.22
CA GLU A 61 17.46 -1.20 8.61
C GLU A 61 16.00 -1.33 9.07
N ALA A 62 15.72 -2.36 9.88
CA ALA A 62 14.39 -2.62 10.44
C ALA A 62 13.24 -2.53 9.40
N PRO A 63 13.28 -3.34 8.32
CA PRO A 63 12.32 -3.27 7.21
C PRO A 63 10.85 -3.40 7.66
N MET A 64 10.58 -4.27 8.64
CA MET A 64 9.23 -4.47 9.18
C MET A 64 8.70 -3.25 9.95
N ILE A 65 9.56 -2.52 10.66
CA ILE A 65 9.15 -1.30 11.39
C ILE A 65 8.73 -0.22 10.38
N HIS A 66 9.48 -0.07 9.29
CA HIS A 66 9.13 0.88 8.23
C HIS A 66 7.87 0.46 7.46
N GLY A 67 7.66 -0.85 7.26
CA GLY A 67 6.41 -1.38 6.73
C GLY A 67 5.22 -1.04 7.62
N LEU A 68 5.34 -1.24 8.95
CA LEU A 68 4.30 -0.86 9.91
C LEU A 68 4.04 0.65 9.93
N ALA A 69 5.10 1.47 9.86
CA ALA A 69 4.97 2.92 9.78
C ALA A 69 4.21 3.35 8.52
N LEU A 70 4.49 2.71 7.38
CA LEU A 70 3.76 2.94 6.14
C LEU A 70 2.28 2.52 6.27
N VAL A 71 1.98 1.36 6.89
CA VAL A 71 0.59 0.96 7.17
C VAL A 71 -0.11 2.00 8.04
N GLY A 72 0.55 2.51 9.08
CA GLY A 72 0.03 3.58 9.92
C GLY A 72 -0.28 4.85 9.14
N LEU A 73 0.64 5.28 8.28
CA LEU A 73 0.45 6.45 7.40
C LEU A 73 -0.72 6.23 6.44
N ALA A 74 -0.76 5.09 5.75
CA ALA A 74 -1.83 4.73 4.83
C ALA A 74 -3.20 4.71 5.53
N SER A 75 -3.26 4.13 6.72
CA SER A 75 -4.48 4.07 7.54
C SER A 75 -4.93 5.45 7.99
N GLY A 76 -3.99 6.31 8.43
CA GLY A 76 -4.29 7.67 8.82
C GLY A 76 -4.86 8.50 7.67
N MET A 77 -4.23 8.44 6.49
CA MET A 77 -4.73 9.12 5.29
C MET A 77 -6.10 8.60 4.87
N TRP A 78 -6.31 7.29 5.00
CA TRP A 78 -7.57 6.66 4.69
C TRP A 78 -8.69 7.11 5.65
N ILE A 79 -8.44 7.16 6.97
CA ILE A 79 -9.40 7.68 7.98
C ILE A 79 -9.78 9.14 7.66
N VAL A 80 -8.78 9.97 7.31
CA VAL A 80 -9.02 11.37 6.92
C VAL A 80 -9.88 11.46 5.68
N SER A 81 -9.60 10.64 4.66
CA SER A 81 -10.40 10.58 3.42
C SER A 81 -11.84 10.13 3.67
N ALA A 82 -12.02 9.10 4.51
CA ALA A 82 -13.34 8.59 4.88
C ALA A 82 -14.16 9.64 5.65
N ALA A 83 -13.53 10.37 6.58
CA ALA A 83 -14.17 11.46 7.31
C ALA A 83 -14.55 12.64 6.39
N ALA A 84 -13.77 12.90 5.34
CA ALA A 84 -14.01 13.99 4.40
C ALA A 84 -15.12 13.70 3.39
N THR A 85 -15.27 12.43 2.96
CA THR A 85 -16.17 12.06 1.85
C THR A 85 -17.42 11.32 2.30
N GLY A 86 -17.35 10.49 3.36
CA GLY A 86 -18.52 9.85 4.00
C GLY A 86 -19.36 8.91 3.13
N GLN A 87 -18.95 8.61 1.89
CA GLN A 87 -19.82 7.93 0.91
C GLN A 87 -19.63 6.42 0.80
N GLU A 88 -18.52 5.86 1.29
CA GLU A 88 -18.20 4.45 1.08
C GLU A 88 -18.74 3.57 2.23
N PRO A 89 -19.40 2.42 1.96
CA PRO A 89 -19.87 1.54 3.01
C PRO A 89 -18.71 1.00 3.87
N LEU A 90 -18.87 1.03 5.20
CA LEU A 90 -17.84 0.65 6.18
C LEU A 90 -17.18 -0.72 5.90
N VAL A 91 -17.90 -1.68 5.31
CA VAL A 91 -17.33 -3.00 5.00
C VAL A 91 -16.23 -2.90 3.93
N PHE A 92 -16.45 -2.14 2.84
CA PHE A 92 -15.44 -1.98 1.79
C PHE A 92 -14.21 -1.25 2.30
N GLN A 93 -14.46 -0.27 3.16
CA GLN A 93 -13.43 0.48 3.87
C GLN A 93 -12.49 -0.43 4.68
N TRP A 94 -13.04 -1.31 5.51
CA TRP A 94 -12.26 -2.27 6.30
C TRP A 94 -11.50 -3.27 5.43
N VAL A 95 -12.13 -3.77 4.36
CA VAL A 95 -11.49 -4.72 3.43
C VAL A 95 -10.31 -4.06 2.73
N ASN A 96 -10.48 -2.83 2.22
CA ASN A 96 -9.40 -2.09 1.56
C ASN A 96 -8.23 -1.81 2.51
N LEU A 97 -8.51 -1.45 3.77
CA LEU A 97 -7.50 -1.27 4.79
C LEU A 97 -6.74 -2.57 5.09
N ALA A 98 -7.47 -3.68 5.27
CA ALA A 98 -6.89 -4.99 5.54
C ALA A 98 -6.01 -5.47 4.38
N MET A 99 -6.49 -5.33 3.13
CA MET A 99 -5.71 -5.69 1.93
C MET A 99 -4.46 -4.83 1.80
N THR A 100 -4.56 -3.52 2.06
CA THR A 100 -3.41 -2.61 2.03
C THR A 100 -2.39 -2.99 3.10
N ALA A 101 -2.84 -3.23 4.33
CA ALA A 101 -1.97 -3.63 5.43
C ALA A 101 -1.26 -4.97 5.14
N LEU A 102 -2.01 -5.98 4.70
CA LEU A 102 -1.46 -7.28 4.33
C LEU A 102 -0.47 -7.19 3.16
N GLY A 103 -0.79 -6.41 2.13
CA GLY A 103 0.10 -6.18 1.01
C GLY A 103 1.42 -5.55 1.47
N VAL A 104 1.35 -4.41 2.15
CA VAL A 104 2.54 -3.69 2.64
C VAL A 104 3.40 -4.58 3.54
N LEU A 105 2.80 -5.30 4.49
CA LEU A 105 3.54 -6.19 5.39
C LEU A 105 4.15 -7.38 4.66
N THR A 106 3.44 -7.97 3.69
CA THR A 106 3.97 -9.04 2.83
C THR A 106 5.19 -8.56 2.06
N GLY A 107 5.12 -7.39 1.44
CA GLY A 107 6.24 -6.80 0.70
C GLY A 107 7.45 -6.50 1.59
N ALA A 108 7.21 -5.90 2.76
CA ALA A 108 8.26 -5.62 3.73
C ALA A 108 8.91 -6.90 4.28
N TYR A 109 8.10 -7.93 4.56
CA TYR A 109 8.57 -9.23 5.02
C TYR A 109 9.44 -9.92 3.96
N TRP A 110 9.01 -9.91 2.69
CA TRP A 110 9.79 -10.50 1.61
C TRP A 110 11.18 -9.85 1.53
N ARG A 111 11.25 -8.52 1.59
CA ARG A 111 12.55 -7.84 1.58
C ARG A 111 13.38 -8.17 2.83
N ALA A 112 12.76 -8.25 4.00
CA ALA A 112 13.45 -8.64 5.24
C ALA A 112 14.03 -10.05 5.14
N TRP A 113 13.27 -11.00 4.60
CA TRP A 113 13.71 -12.36 4.37
C TRP A 113 14.90 -12.42 3.39
N GLN A 114 14.86 -11.65 2.29
CA GLN A 114 15.99 -11.56 1.36
C GLN A 114 17.26 -11.04 2.03
N GLN A 115 17.16 -10.02 2.89
CA GLN A 115 18.32 -9.50 3.62
C GLN A 115 18.93 -10.55 4.55
N GLN A 116 18.08 -11.33 5.25
CA GLN A 116 18.53 -12.42 6.10
C GLN A 116 19.16 -13.57 5.32
N ALA A 117 18.63 -13.90 4.14
CA ALA A 117 19.19 -14.94 3.28
C ALA A 117 20.58 -14.56 2.77
N ILE A 118 20.78 -13.30 2.36
CA ILE A 118 22.08 -12.79 1.90
C ILE A 118 23.10 -12.77 3.05
N ALA A 119 22.69 -12.42 4.28
CA ALA A 119 23.61 -12.37 5.41
C ALA A 119 24.13 -13.75 5.87
N LYS A 120 23.49 -14.85 5.43
CA LYS A 120 23.84 -16.23 5.81
C LYS A 120 24.67 -16.97 4.75
N GLY A 121 24.79 -16.43 3.54
CA GLY A 121 25.56 -17.01 2.43
C GLY A 121 26.87 -16.28 2.22
#